data_AF-A0A9Q3EPN2-F1
#
_entry.id   AF-A0A9Q3EPN2-F1
#
_cell.length_a   1.000
_cell.length_b   1.000
_cell.length_c   1.000
_cell.angle_alpha   90.00
_cell.angle_beta   90.00
_cell.angle_gamma   90.00
#
_symmetry.space_group_name_H-M   'P 1'
#
loop_
_entity.id
_entity.type
_entity.pdbx_description
1 polymer ?
#
loop_
_entity_poly.entity_id
_entity_poly.type
_entity_poly.pdbx_seq_one_letter_code
_entity_poly.pdbx_strand_id
1 'polypeptide(L)'
;MTIVNESGNIHKNADGLRRWALANTPDNPAYVPLESEQQIPIEGINITDIGTELFEEVRESYKKDKNCHILTSLLDKECKDTSLVNVLDEVWKNSYSGLRFHLFDGIIYHRTKHSCVMTLCSRFLINKILHECHDRIYSGHLSEDRKLEKMKNCAGWPSWRKETIEYCHICDRCQKENRSTGKKFGLMIHI
;
A
#
# COMPACT_ATOMS: atom_id res chain seq x y z
N MET A 1 -35.06 9.07 -24.42
CA MET A 1 -33.71 9.63 -24.55
C MET A 1 -32.82 8.86 -23.60
N THR A 2 -32.06 7.89 -24.11
CA THR A 2 -31.32 6.94 -23.28
C THR A 2 -29.88 7.41 -23.21
N ILE A 3 -29.45 7.83 -22.01
CA ILE A 3 -28.08 8.30 -21.80
C ILE A 3 -27.19 7.06 -21.70
N VAL A 4 -26.26 6.93 -22.65
CA VAL A 4 -25.23 5.89 -22.64
C VAL A 4 -23.99 6.49 -21.98
N ASN A 5 -23.50 5.82 -20.93
CA ASN A 5 -22.37 6.29 -20.14
C ASN A 5 -21.10 5.59 -20.61
N GLU A 6 -20.10 6.34 -21.08
CA GLU A 6 -18.80 5.81 -21.49
C GLU A 6 -17.77 6.03 -20.37
N SER A 7 -17.03 4.99 -20.04
CA SER A 7 -15.99 5.02 -19.00
C SER A 7 -14.79 5.87 -19.43
N GLY A 8 -14.45 6.89 -18.64
CA GLY A 8 -13.30 7.77 -18.88
C GLY A 8 -11.95 7.02 -18.81
N ASN A 9 -11.06 7.29 -19.76
CA ASN A 9 -9.86 6.48 -19.99
C ASN A 9 -8.67 6.76 -19.07
N ILE A 10 -8.65 7.83 -18.28
CA ILE A 10 -7.41 8.20 -17.53
C ILE A 10 -7.68 8.76 -16.12
N HIS A 11 -8.74 9.54 -15.90
CA HIS A 11 -9.04 10.12 -14.57
C HIS A 11 -10.45 9.75 -14.13
N LYS A 12 -10.60 8.71 -13.29
CA LYS A 12 -11.91 8.25 -12.78
C LYS A 12 -12.62 9.25 -11.86
N ASN A 13 -11.99 10.37 -11.52
CA ASN A 13 -12.47 11.31 -10.49
C ASN A 13 -12.61 12.74 -11.05
N ALA A 14 -12.21 12.97 -12.30
CA ALA A 14 -12.24 14.29 -12.91
C ALA A 14 -13.59 14.50 -13.61
N ASP A 15 -14.48 15.10 -12.84
CA ASP A 15 -15.63 15.89 -13.27
C ASP A 15 -16.79 15.14 -13.94
N GLY A 16 -17.72 14.68 -13.10
CA GLY A 16 -19.06 14.26 -13.52
C GLY A 16 -19.94 15.42 -14.05
N LEU A 17 -19.38 16.62 -14.26
CA LEU A 17 -20.08 17.80 -14.77
C LEU A 17 -19.34 18.52 -15.93
N ARG A 18 -18.58 17.83 -16.79
CA ARG A 18 -18.13 18.43 -18.07
C ARG A 18 -18.81 17.85 -19.29
N ARG A 19 -19.65 18.69 -19.89
CA ARG A 19 -20.01 18.62 -21.30
C ARG A 19 -18.73 18.95 -22.09
N TRP A 20 -18.06 17.93 -22.63
CA TRP A 20 -16.82 17.99 -23.41
C TRP A 20 -15.51 18.21 -22.61
N ALA A 21 -14.87 17.10 -22.26
CA ALA A 21 -13.45 17.13 -21.92
C ALA A 21 -12.63 17.45 -23.19
N LEU A 22 -11.77 18.47 -23.12
CA LEU A 22 -10.83 18.81 -24.19
C LEU A 22 -9.79 17.69 -24.37
N ALA A 23 -9.32 17.50 -25.60
CA ALA A 23 -8.27 16.52 -25.90
C ALA A 23 -6.98 16.84 -25.13
N ASN A 24 -6.26 15.81 -24.70
CA ASN A 24 -4.95 15.94 -24.04
C ASN A 24 -3.88 16.27 -25.09
N THR A 25 -3.94 17.49 -25.63
CA THR A 25 -3.02 18.05 -26.64
C THR A 25 -2.20 19.18 -26.01
N PRO A 26 -1.00 19.50 -26.50
CA PRO A 26 -0.16 20.58 -25.95
C PRO A 26 -0.85 21.96 -25.86
N ASP A 27 -1.87 22.19 -26.69
CA ASP A 27 -2.67 23.41 -26.71
C ASP A 27 -3.69 23.47 -25.54
N ASN A 28 -3.97 22.34 -24.89
CA ASN A 28 -4.81 22.29 -23.70
C ASN A 28 -3.99 22.77 -22.49
N PRO A 29 -4.44 23.80 -21.76
CA PRO A 29 -3.73 24.26 -20.55
C PRO A 29 -3.64 23.19 -19.45
N ALA A 30 -4.46 22.13 -19.52
CA ALA A 30 -4.38 20.95 -18.67
C ALA A 30 -3.64 19.76 -19.31
N TYR A 31 -2.79 20.02 -20.32
CA TYR A 31 -1.98 19.00 -20.99
C TYR A 31 -1.05 18.29 -20.00
N VAL A 32 -1.15 16.97 -19.95
CA VAL A 32 -0.22 16.11 -19.20
C VAL A 32 0.52 15.22 -20.21
N PRO A 33 1.85 15.39 -20.36
CA PRO A 33 2.66 14.52 -21.21
C PRO A 33 2.50 13.05 -20.78
N LEU A 34 2.20 12.16 -21.73
CA LEU A 34 2.02 10.72 -21.47
C LEU A 34 3.27 10.03 -20.91
N GLU A 35 4.44 10.64 -21.11
CA GLU A 35 5.76 10.11 -20.78
C GLU A 35 6.45 10.83 -19.62
N SER A 36 5.79 11.77 -18.92
CA SER A 36 6.41 12.28 -17.70
C SER A 36 6.59 11.08 -16.77
N GLU A 37 7.84 10.64 -16.57
CA GLU A 37 8.23 9.70 -15.53
C GLU A 37 7.66 10.28 -14.25
N GLN A 38 6.47 9.79 -13.88
CA GLN A 38 5.79 10.27 -12.70
C GLN A 38 6.73 9.85 -11.57
N GLN A 39 7.47 10.81 -11.02
CA GLN A 39 8.32 10.58 -9.86
C GLN A 39 7.38 10.01 -8.81
N ILE A 40 7.49 8.70 -8.58
CA ILE A 40 6.67 8.02 -7.60
C ILE A 40 7.16 8.59 -6.28
N PRO A 41 6.36 9.42 -5.58
CA PRO A 41 6.79 9.90 -4.29
C PRO A 41 7.02 8.66 -3.43
N ILE A 42 8.21 8.57 -2.86
CA ILE A 42 8.40 7.69 -1.70
C ILE A 42 7.61 8.41 -0.62
N GLU A 43 6.34 8.04 -0.48
CA GLU A 43 5.51 8.42 0.64
C GLU A 43 6.14 7.74 1.85
N GLY A 44 7.16 8.41 2.40
CA GLY A 44 7.78 8.01 3.64
C GLY A 44 6.69 7.98 4.69
N ILE A 45 6.79 6.99 5.56
CA ILE A 45 5.98 7.01 6.76
C ILE A 45 6.33 8.29 7.52
N ASN A 46 5.45 9.30 7.52
CA ASN A 46 5.54 10.44 8.43
C ASN A 46 5.15 9.96 9.84
N ILE A 47 5.91 9.02 10.40
CA ILE A 47 5.92 8.77 11.83
C ILE A 47 7.11 9.57 12.34
N THR A 48 6.80 10.75 12.87
CA THR A 48 7.76 11.69 13.46
C THR A 48 8.56 11.14 14.65
N ASP A 49 8.27 9.91 15.09
CA ASP A 49 8.92 9.24 16.23
C ASP A 49 9.73 7.99 15.86
N ILE A 50 9.92 7.69 14.56
CA ILE A 50 10.80 6.57 14.17
C ILE A 50 12.25 7.04 14.25
N GLY A 51 12.91 6.71 15.36
CA GLY A 51 14.36 6.78 15.45
C GLY A 51 15.04 5.73 14.57
N THR A 52 16.36 5.86 14.38
CA THR A 52 17.25 4.89 13.71
C THR A 52 17.07 3.45 14.24
N GLU A 53 16.57 3.31 15.47
CA GLU A 53 16.23 2.05 16.12
C GLU A 53 15.26 1.18 15.30
N LEU A 54 14.26 1.75 14.62
CA LEU A 54 13.34 0.93 13.82
C LEU A 54 14.08 0.29 12.64
N PHE A 55 14.92 1.04 11.96
CA PHE A 55 15.65 0.55 10.80
C PHE A 55 16.61 -0.57 11.21
N GLU A 56 17.24 -0.45 12.37
CA GLU A 56 18.06 -1.52 12.93
C GLU A 56 17.23 -2.75 13.29
N GLU A 57 16.05 -2.56 13.90
CA GLU A 57 15.12 -3.64 14.21
C GLU A 57 14.64 -4.37 12.94
N VAL A 58 14.39 -3.62 11.86
CA VAL A 58 14.04 -4.17 10.54
C VAL A 58 15.20 -5.02 10.00
N ARG A 59 16.44 -4.52 10.03
CA ARG A 59 17.62 -5.28 9.56
C ARG A 59 17.82 -6.55 10.37
N GLU A 60 17.68 -6.48 11.69
CA GLU A 60 17.75 -7.65 12.57
C GLU A 60 16.63 -8.65 12.27
N SER A 61 15.44 -8.18 11.90
CA SER A 61 14.34 -9.06 11.51
C SER A 61 14.64 -9.85 10.23
N TYR A 62 15.36 -9.25 9.27
CA TYR A 62 15.73 -9.92 8.04
C TYR A 62 16.68 -11.10 8.26
N LYS A 63 17.51 -11.06 9.31
CA LYS A 63 18.40 -12.18 9.65
C LYS A 63 17.62 -13.40 10.15
N LYS A 64 16.43 -13.20 10.71
CA LYS A 64 15.59 -14.26 11.29
C LYS A 64 14.62 -14.85 10.28
N ASP A 65 14.12 -14.04 9.35
CA ASP A 65 13.20 -14.50 8.32
C ASP A 65 13.94 -15.10 7.12
N LYS A 66 13.55 -16.32 6.73
CA LYS A 66 14.16 -17.07 5.63
C LYS A 66 14.12 -16.28 4.30
N ASN A 67 12.96 -15.73 3.93
CA ASN A 67 12.80 -15.09 2.61
C ASN A 67 13.53 -13.76 2.55
N CYS A 68 13.41 -12.93 3.59
CA CYS A 68 14.13 -11.67 3.67
C CYS A 68 15.65 -11.86 3.74
N HIS A 69 16.15 -12.86 4.48
CA HIS A 69 17.58 -13.16 4.51
C HIS A 69 18.14 -13.50 3.12
N ILE A 70 17.43 -14.36 2.39
CA ILE A 70 17.79 -14.75 1.03
C ILE A 70 17.73 -13.54 0.09
N LEU A 71 16.67 -12.71 0.18
CA LEU A 71 16.54 -11.50 -0.63
C LEU A 71 17.65 -10.49 -0.36
N THR A 72 18.01 -10.24 0.90
CA THR A 72 19.14 -9.36 1.22
C THR A 72 20.41 -9.89 0.57
N SER A 73 20.67 -11.20 0.66
CA SER A 73 21.87 -11.81 0.06
C SER A 73 21.88 -11.75 -1.47
N LEU A 74 20.71 -11.90 -2.11
CA LEU A 74 20.51 -11.82 -3.56
C LEU A 74 20.58 -10.40 -4.12
N LEU A 75 20.27 -9.40 -3.31
CA LEU A 75 20.25 -7.99 -3.73
C LEU A 75 21.55 -7.26 -3.37
N ASP A 76 22.23 -7.65 -2.30
CA ASP A 76 23.49 -7.06 -1.83
C ASP A 76 24.67 -7.45 -2.72
N LYS A 77 24.72 -8.72 -3.11
CA LYS A 77 25.58 -9.20 -4.19
C LYS A 77 24.72 -9.08 -5.44
N GLU A 78 25.19 -8.50 -6.53
CA GLU A 78 24.53 -8.62 -7.86
C GLU A 78 24.57 -10.07 -8.40
N CYS A 79 24.49 -11.06 -7.52
CA CYS A 79 24.57 -12.47 -7.76
C CYS A 79 23.18 -12.97 -8.16
N LYS A 80 23.00 -13.21 -9.45
CA LYS A 80 21.80 -13.88 -10.00
C LYS A 80 21.88 -15.39 -9.75
N ASP A 81 22.12 -15.80 -8.51
CA ASP A 81 22.20 -17.21 -8.14
C ASP A 81 20.81 -17.84 -8.24
N THR A 82 20.64 -18.65 -9.29
CA THR A 82 19.36 -19.31 -9.59
C THR A 82 18.98 -20.32 -8.51
N SER A 83 19.94 -20.84 -7.74
CA SER A 83 19.68 -21.81 -6.68
C SER A 83 18.92 -21.18 -5.49
N LEU A 84 19.35 -20.00 -5.04
CA LEU A 84 18.74 -19.27 -3.94
C LEU A 84 17.32 -18.78 -4.27
N VAL A 85 17.07 -18.39 -5.52
CA VAL A 85 15.74 -17.96 -5.99
C VAL A 85 14.71 -19.09 -5.88
N ASN A 86 15.14 -20.35 -6.03
CA ASN A 86 14.23 -21.50 -5.91
C ASN A 86 13.85 -21.84 -4.46
N VAL A 87 14.58 -21.30 -3.48
CA VAL A 87 14.30 -21.51 -2.05
C VAL A 87 13.25 -20.52 -1.53
N LEU A 88 13.04 -19.40 -2.22
CA LEU A 88 12.02 -18.40 -1.90
C LEU A 88 10.61 -18.97 -2.06
N ASP A 89 9.70 -18.56 -1.18
CA ASP A 89 8.29 -18.91 -1.34
C ASP A 89 7.71 -18.20 -2.58
N GLU A 90 6.67 -18.78 -3.18
CA GLU A 90 6.16 -18.37 -4.50
C GLU A 90 5.85 -16.87 -4.62
N VAL A 91 5.24 -16.27 -3.58
CA VAL A 91 4.88 -14.84 -3.58
C VAL A 91 6.12 -13.94 -3.67
N TRP A 92 7.18 -14.31 -2.96
CA TRP A 92 8.45 -13.58 -2.96
C TRP A 92 9.20 -13.81 -4.27
N LYS A 93 9.23 -15.05 -4.76
CA LYS A 93 9.87 -15.43 -6.03
C LYS A 93 9.25 -14.69 -7.22
N ASN A 94 7.93 -14.59 -7.28
CA ASN A 94 7.22 -13.85 -8.33
C ASN A 94 7.55 -12.35 -8.29
N SER A 95 7.59 -11.78 -7.08
CA SER A 95 7.92 -10.36 -6.90
C SER A 95 9.38 -10.05 -7.23
N TYR A 96 10.30 -10.95 -6.87
CA TYR A 96 11.72 -10.84 -7.22
C TYR A 96 11.96 -10.97 -8.74
N SER A 97 11.35 -11.97 -9.38
CA SER A 97 11.47 -12.18 -10.84
C SER A 97 10.95 -10.99 -11.64
N GLY A 98 9.95 -10.26 -11.10
CA GLY A 98 9.45 -9.02 -11.67
C GLY A 98 10.28 -7.77 -11.35
N LEU A 99 11.50 -7.92 -10.79
CA LEU A 99 12.39 -6.81 -10.39
C LEU A 99 11.71 -5.79 -9.46
N ARG A 100 10.85 -6.28 -8.57
CA ARG A 100 10.06 -5.42 -7.67
C ARG A 100 10.77 -5.13 -6.36
N PHE A 101 11.88 -5.78 -6.06
CA PHE A 101 12.63 -5.53 -4.84
C PHE A 101 13.91 -4.74 -5.11
N HIS A 102 14.21 -3.80 -4.23
CA HIS A 102 15.44 -3.02 -4.23
C HIS A 102 16.03 -3.07 -2.82
N LEU A 103 17.35 -3.21 -2.71
CA LEU A 103 18.04 -3.10 -1.44
C LEU A 103 18.69 -1.73 -1.34
N PHE A 104 18.40 -1.00 -0.26
CA PHE A 104 19.01 0.29 0.01
C PHE A 104 19.29 0.40 1.51
N ASP A 105 20.55 0.66 1.88
CA ASP A 105 21.00 0.76 3.27
C ASP A 105 20.61 -0.45 4.15
N GLY A 106 20.74 -1.65 3.57
CA GLY A 106 20.37 -2.91 4.22
C GLY A 106 18.85 -3.14 4.37
N ILE A 107 18.02 -2.26 3.80
CA ILE A 107 16.55 -2.32 3.86
C ILE A 107 15.98 -2.74 2.50
N ILE A 108 15.06 -3.72 2.51
CA ILE A 108 14.39 -4.18 1.30
C ILE A 108 13.18 -3.29 1.04
N TYR A 109 13.15 -2.64 -0.12
CA TYR A 109 12.02 -1.87 -0.60
C TYR A 109 11.28 -2.65 -1.68
N HIS A 110 9.96 -2.71 -1.56
CA HIS A 110 9.07 -3.30 -2.55
C HIS A 110 8.42 -2.21 -3.40
N ARG A 111 8.72 -2.24 -4.69
CA ARG A 111 8.22 -1.34 -5.71
C ARG A 111 6.92 -1.86 -6.30
N THR A 112 5.97 -0.95 -6.44
CA THR A 112 4.77 -1.11 -7.25
C THR A 112 4.75 -0.07 -8.37
N LYS A 113 3.71 -0.09 -9.20
CA LYS A 113 3.55 0.88 -10.29
C LYS A 113 3.50 2.34 -9.78
N HIS A 114 3.04 2.55 -8.54
CA HIS A 114 2.76 3.88 -8.00
C HIS A 114 3.25 4.07 -6.56
N SER A 115 4.01 3.12 -6.00
CA SER A 115 4.56 3.27 -4.64
C SER A 115 5.85 2.48 -4.49
N CYS A 116 6.69 2.90 -3.55
CA CYS A 116 7.87 2.16 -3.11
C CYS A 116 7.87 2.18 -1.59
N VAL A 117 7.74 1.01 -0.96
CA VAL A 117 7.54 0.90 0.49
C VAL A 117 8.53 -0.08 1.10
N MET A 118 8.91 0.16 2.36
CA MET A 118 9.77 -0.74 3.11
C MET A 118 9.08 -2.09 3.33
N THR A 119 9.83 -3.17 3.19
CA THR A 119 9.34 -4.54 3.34
C THR A 119 9.53 -5.02 4.77
N LEU A 120 8.48 -5.56 5.38
CA LEU A 120 8.52 -6.12 6.73
C LEU A 120 8.37 -7.65 6.71
N CYS A 121 9.04 -8.32 7.64
CA CYS A 121 8.87 -9.75 7.89
C CYS A 121 8.55 -10.10 9.35
N SER A 122 8.95 -9.26 10.31
CA SER A 122 8.64 -9.50 11.72
C SER A 122 7.18 -9.20 12.04
N ARG A 123 6.50 -10.16 12.68
CA ARG A 123 5.13 -9.96 13.19
C ARG A 123 5.03 -8.81 14.17
N PHE A 124 6.07 -8.59 14.99
CA PHE A 124 6.12 -7.48 15.93
C PHE A 124 6.06 -6.12 15.20
N LEU A 125 6.92 -5.94 14.18
CA LEU A 125 6.98 -4.73 13.38
C LEU A 125 5.69 -4.50 12.58
N ILE A 126 5.14 -5.57 12.00
CA ILE A 126 3.85 -5.52 11.28
C ILE A 126 2.74 -5.02 12.21
N ASN A 127 2.62 -5.60 13.41
CA ASN A 127 1.60 -5.19 14.38
C ASN A 127 1.81 -3.73 14.85
N LYS A 128 3.07 -3.31 15.04
CA LYS A 128 3.41 -1.93 15.39
C LYS A 128 2.94 -0.96 14.31
N ILE A 129 3.21 -1.24 13.04
CA ILE A 129 2.74 -0.39 11.93
C ILE A 129 1.20 -0.40 11.83
N LEU A 130 0.55 -1.56 11.96
CA LEU A 130 -0.91 -1.65 11.95
C LEU A 130 -1.52 -0.78 13.05
N HIS A 131 -1.00 -0.87 14.27
CA HIS A 131 -1.42 -0.04 15.39
C HIS A 131 -1.19 1.46 15.12
N GLU A 132 -0.02 1.85 14.64
CA GLU A 132 0.28 3.24 14.27
C GLU A 132 -0.69 3.77 13.21
N CYS A 133 -1.00 2.97 12.19
CA CYS A 133 -1.85 3.37 11.09
C CYS A 133 -3.35 3.39 11.44
N HIS A 134 -3.76 2.67 12.49
CA HIS A 134 -5.16 2.44 12.84
C HIS A 134 -5.58 3.06 14.18
N ASP A 135 -4.87 2.74 15.27
CA ASP A 135 -5.27 3.01 16.66
C ASP A 135 -4.75 4.34 17.20
N ARG A 136 -3.71 4.91 16.59
CA ARG A 136 -3.17 6.20 17.03
C ARG A 136 -4.23 7.30 16.93
N ILE A 137 -4.20 8.26 17.87
CA ILE A 137 -5.21 9.33 17.98
C ILE A 137 -5.42 10.07 16.65
N TYR A 138 -4.34 10.31 15.91
CA TYR A 138 -4.37 11.00 14.61
C TYR A 138 -4.78 10.12 13.43
N SER A 139 -4.84 8.79 13.62
CA SER A 139 -5.18 7.82 12.57
C SER A 139 -6.69 7.67 12.37
N GLY A 140 -7.51 8.06 13.34
CA GLY A 140 -8.94 8.31 13.16
C GLY A 140 -9.83 7.11 12.82
N HIS A 141 -9.37 5.87 13.03
CA HIS A 141 -10.15 4.63 12.77
C HIS A 141 -10.91 4.66 11.43
N LEU A 142 -10.21 4.98 10.34
CA LEU A 142 -10.82 5.22 9.02
C LEU A 142 -11.64 4.02 8.51
N SER A 143 -12.37 4.18 7.40
CA SER A 143 -12.96 3.02 6.72
C SER A 143 -11.89 2.04 6.23
N GLU A 144 -12.29 0.79 5.98
CA GLU A 144 -11.40 -0.26 5.46
C GLU A 144 -10.66 0.20 4.19
N ASP A 145 -11.39 0.75 3.21
CA ASP A 145 -10.81 1.24 1.96
C ASP A 145 -9.75 2.33 2.19
N ARG A 146 -10.05 3.28 3.07
CA ARG A 146 -9.12 4.37 3.41
C ARG A 146 -7.89 3.85 4.14
N LYS A 147 -8.03 2.84 5.00
CA LYS A 147 -6.89 2.18 5.65
C LYS A 147 -6.03 1.41 4.66
N LEU A 148 -6.63 0.71 3.70
CA LEU A 148 -5.88 0.03 2.66
C LEU A 148 -5.07 1.00 1.80
N GLU A 149 -5.62 2.16 1.44
CA GLU A 149 -4.86 3.19 0.70
C GLU A 149 -3.74 3.80 1.54
N LYS A 150 -3.96 4.03 2.84
CA LYS A 150 -2.90 4.48 3.76
C LYS A 150 -1.78 3.42 3.90
N MET A 151 -2.15 2.16 4.10
CA MET A 151 -1.20 1.05 4.30
C MET A 151 -0.38 0.74 3.06
N LYS A 152 -0.99 0.85 1.87
CA LYS A 152 -0.34 0.64 0.57
C LYS A 152 0.90 1.50 0.36
N ASN A 153 0.93 2.67 0.99
CA ASN A 153 2.03 3.64 0.92
C ASN A 153 2.95 3.59 2.14
N CYS A 154 2.63 2.78 3.15
CA CYS A 154 3.36 2.74 4.43
C CYS A 154 4.42 1.63 4.43
N ALA A 155 3.99 0.37 4.29
CA ALA A 155 4.88 -0.79 4.36
C ALA A 155 4.31 -1.97 3.56
N GLY A 156 5.18 -2.89 3.12
CA GLY A 156 4.81 -4.04 2.30
C GLY A 156 5.19 -5.38 2.93
N TRP A 157 4.32 -6.38 2.81
CA TRP A 157 4.59 -7.79 3.08
C TRP A 157 3.56 -8.66 2.33
N PRO A 158 3.79 -9.96 2.07
CA PRO A 158 2.94 -10.77 1.18
C PRO A 158 1.43 -10.70 1.46
N SER A 159 1.04 -10.69 2.73
CA SER A 159 -0.34 -10.76 3.21
C SER A 159 -0.89 -9.43 3.77
N TRP A 160 -0.24 -8.30 3.46
CA TRP A 160 -0.54 -7.02 4.09
C TRP A 160 -2.00 -6.56 3.97
N ARG A 161 -2.62 -6.77 2.80
CA ARG A 161 -4.03 -6.41 2.57
C ARG A 161 -4.95 -7.21 3.49
N LYS A 162 -4.80 -8.54 3.49
CA LYS A 162 -5.63 -9.45 4.28
C LYS A 162 -5.50 -9.14 5.77
N GLU A 163 -4.26 -8.97 6.25
CA GLU A 163 -4.01 -8.69 7.65
C GLU A 163 -4.49 -7.30 8.08
N THR A 164 -4.41 -6.29 7.21
CA THR A 164 -4.98 -4.96 7.49
C THR A 164 -6.50 -5.04 7.67
N ILE A 165 -7.18 -5.80 6.80
CA ILE A 165 -8.63 -6.00 6.88
C ILE A 165 -8.99 -6.75 8.16
N GLU A 166 -8.29 -7.85 8.44
CA GLU A 166 -8.48 -8.64 9.67
C GLU A 166 -8.28 -7.78 10.93
N TYR A 167 -7.26 -6.92 10.93
CA TYR A 167 -7.01 -5.96 12.01
C TYR A 167 -8.18 -4.99 12.24
N CYS A 168 -8.83 -4.52 11.16
CA CYS A 168 -10.01 -3.67 11.26
C CYS A 168 -11.23 -4.43 11.82
N HIS A 169 -11.38 -5.70 11.47
CA HIS A 169 -12.49 -6.53 11.92
C HIS A 169 -12.42 -6.87 13.41
N ILE A 170 -11.21 -7.04 13.95
CA ILE A 170 -11.03 -7.31 15.39
C ILE A 170 -11.09 -6.03 16.25
N CYS A 171 -11.10 -4.84 15.64
CA CYS A 171 -11.15 -3.60 16.42
C CYS A 171 -12.57 -3.32 16.96
N ASP A 172 -12.73 -3.43 18.28
CA ASP A 172 -13.98 -3.14 18.99
C ASP A 172 -14.58 -1.77 18.66
N ARG A 173 -13.76 -0.73 18.56
CA ARG A 173 -14.24 0.63 18.26
C ARG A 173 -14.86 0.70 16.87
N CYS A 174 -14.13 0.19 15.87
CA CYS A 174 -14.61 0.12 14.49
C CYS A 174 -15.90 -0.70 14.39
N GLN A 175 -15.98 -1.84 15.08
CA GLN A 175 -17.18 -2.69 15.05
C GLN A 175 -18.39 -2.04 15.75
N LYS A 176 -18.16 -1.25 16.81
CA LYS A 176 -19.23 -0.52 17.51
C LYS A 176 -19.74 0.68 16.72
N GLU A 177 -18.86 1.39 16.03
CA GLU A 177 -19.18 2.59 15.24
C GLU A 177 -19.78 2.22 13.88
N ASN A 178 -19.24 1.20 13.19
CA ASN A 178 -19.71 0.74 11.87
C ASN A 178 -20.84 -0.29 11.98
N ARG A 179 -21.88 0.01 12.77
CA ARG A 179 -23.10 -0.82 12.76
C ARG A 179 -23.66 -0.82 11.35
N SER A 180 -23.82 -2.00 10.76
CA SER A 180 -24.52 -2.14 9.49
C SER A 180 -25.87 -1.46 9.66
N THR A 181 -26.13 -0.43 8.85
CA THR A 181 -27.43 0.23 8.80
C THR A 181 -28.38 -0.75 8.10
N GLY A 182 -28.76 -1.83 8.79
CA GLY A 182 -29.51 -2.95 8.24
C GLY A 182 -30.98 -2.64 7.94
N LYS A 183 -31.36 -1.36 7.85
CA LYS A 183 -32.71 -0.95 7.48
C LYS A 183 -32.69 -0.31 6.11
N LYS A 184 -33.55 -0.82 5.21
CA LYS A 184 -33.87 -0.17 3.93
C LYS A 184 -34.28 1.28 4.21
N PHE A 185 -33.77 2.22 3.41
CA PHE A 185 -34.21 3.62 3.41
C PHE A 185 -35.75 3.66 3.43
N GLY A 186 -36.35 4.16 4.53
CA GLY A 186 -37.80 4.23 4.73
C GLY A 186 -38.35 3.77 6.09
N LEU A 187 -37.54 3.11 6.95
CA LEU A 187 -37.98 2.63 8.28
C LEU A 187 -37.31 3.38 9.45
N MET A 188 -37.09 4.69 9.30
CA MET A 188 -36.61 5.55 10.40
C MET A 188 -37.82 5.90 11.29
N ILE A 189 -37.93 5.24 12.45
CA ILE A 189 -38.98 5.53 13.43
C ILE A 189 -38.53 6.77 14.20
N HIS A 190 -39.26 7.88 14.02
CA HIS A 190 -39.16 9.03 14.91
C HIS A 190 -39.74 8.64 16.28
N ILE A 191 -38.95 8.83 17.34
CA ILE A 191 -39.43 8.84 18.74
C ILE A 191 -39.81 10.27 19.07
#